data_AF-W2CW38-F1
#
_entry.id   AF-W2CW38-F1
#
_cell.length_a   1.000
_cell.length_b   1.000
_cell.length_c   1.000
_cell.angle_alpha   90.00
_cell.angle_beta   90.00
_cell.angle_gamma   90.00
#
_symmetry.space_group_name_H-M   'P 1'
#
loop_
_entity.id
_entity.type
_entity.pdbx_description
1 polymer ?
#
loop_
_entity_poly.entity_id
_entity_poly.type
_entity_poly.pdbx_seq_one_letter_code
_entity_poly.pdbx_strand_id
1 'polypeptide(L)'
;IVLMGIGFPEDYVREGHYDRLMKQSYNYLFSVEPMNSLRAYFNVYAVRSKEQETLLNNYAKGFGIEGSKESKIDPNPRALAIASSVPGFKKENSMISVIVNTKNFLGLTYMTDPVLAYAYSALSSSSTHFRGIILHETVGHGIGKLADEYSILSSCGSKDYIAEEHMKNWGVNISLTNDPEKVPWAGFLKDKRYAKEGLGIFEGGGGCFKEGVWRSTRGSIMGGEDKLVRFNAPSRRAIYDHIIQVTTGRTPTFEEFVQFDLAHRK
;
A
#
# COMPACT_ATOMS: atom_id res chain seq x y z
N ILE A 1 2.08 12.58 -3.13
CA ILE A 1 1.91 11.90 -1.82
C ILE A 1 1.89 12.96 -0.73
N VAL A 2 0.84 13.01 0.08
CA VAL A 2 0.83 13.79 1.32
C VAL A 2 1.17 12.85 2.46
N LEU A 3 2.32 13.07 3.07
CA LEU A 3 2.80 12.33 4.22
C LEU A 3 2.52 13.15 5.48
N MET A 4 1.87 12.56 6.48
CA MET A 4 1.60 13.22 7.75
C MET A 4 1.70 12.23 8.90
N GLY A 5 1.83 12.76 10.10
CA GLY A 5 1.77 12.00 11.35
C GLY A 5 0.66 12.52 12.27
N ILE A 6 -0.03 11.60 12.95
CA ILE A 6 -1.08 11.90 13.94
C ILE A 6 -0.76 11.26 15.29
N GLY A 7 -1.22 11.86 16.40
CA GLY A 7 -0.97 11.33 17.74
C GLY A 7 0.37 11.74 18.35
N PHE A 8 1.17 12.59 17.70
CA PHE A 8 2.47 13.02 18.21
C PHE A 8 2.34 14.23 19.15
N PRO A 9 2.98 14.22 20.34
CA PRO A 9 2.97 15.36 21.25
C PRO A 9 3.86 16.49 20.76
N GLU A 10 3.59 17.74 21.19
CA GLU A 10 4.31 18.91 20.71
C GLU A 10 5.81 18.89 21.04
N ASP A 11 6.20 18.31 22.18
CA ASP A 11 7.62 18.17 22.54
C ASP A 11 8.38 17.29 21.52
N TYR A 12 7.75 16.21 21.03
CA TYR A 12 8.32 15.35 19.98
C TYR A 12 8.53 16.10 18.67
N VAL A 13 7.66 17.08 18.38
CA VAL A 13 7.78 17.96 17.22
C VAL A 13 8.89 18.99 17.45
N ARG A 14 8.87 19.69 18.60
CA ARG A 14 9.85 20.74 18.97
C ARG A 14 11.29 20.22 19.00
N GLU A 15 11.49 18.97 19.43
CA GLU A 15 12.79 18.29 19.47
C GLU A 15 13.22 17.73 18.09
N GLY A 16 12.43 17.95 17.05
CA GLY A 16 12.70 17.56 15.67
C GLY A 16 12.57 16.05 15.41
N HIS A 17 11.98 15.27 16.33
CA HIS A 17 11.77 13.84 16.11
C HIS A 17 10.74 13.59 15.01
N TYR A 18 9.71 14.43 14.91
CA TYR A 18 8.71 14.36 13.85
C TYR A 18 9.33 14.49 12.46
N ASP A 19 10.18 15.48 12.23
CA ASP A 19 10.81 15.71 10.93
C ASP A 19 11.74 14.56 10.55
N ARG A 20 12.48 14.01 11.51
CA ARG A 20 13.31 12.81 11.31
C ARG A 20 12.45 11.61 10.91
N LEU A 21 11.31 11.41 11.59
CA LEU A 21 10.36 10.35 11.28
C LEU A 21 9.76 10.51 9.87
N MET A 22 9.29 11.70 9.51
CA MET A 22 8.74 11.95 8.17
C MET A 22 9.80 11.76 7.08
N LYS A 23 11.05 12.19 7.32
CA LYS A 23 12.15 11.96 6.40
C LYS A 23 12.47 10.47 6.24
N GLN A 24 12.43 9.70 7.33
CA GLN A 24 12.62 8.26 7.31
C GLN A 24 11.49 7.57 6.51
N SER A 25 10.24 7.92 6.76
CA SER A 25 9.08 7.41 6.02
C SER A 25 9.17 7.74 4.53
N TYR A 26 9.58 8.96 4.16
CA TYR A 26 9.88 9.33 2.77
C TYR A 26 10.93 8.41 2.15
N ASN A 27 12.04 8.14 2.85
CA ASN A 27 13.09 7.26 2.34
C ASN A 27 12.58 5.82 2.15
N TYR A 28 11.69 5.34 3.01
CA TYR A 28 11.09 4.02 2.89
C TYR A 28 10.18 3.88 1.67
N LEU A 29 9.35 4.89 1.36
CA LEU A 29 8.47 4.87 0.19
C LEU A 29 9.21 4.55 -1.11
N PHE A 30 10.45 5.04 -1.25
CA PHE A 30 11.27 4.89 -2.45
C PHE A 30 12.45 3.93 -2.25
N SER A 31 12.36 3.02 -1.28
CA SER A 31 13.45 2.08 -0.96
C SER A 31 13.41 0.77 -1.74
N VAL A 32 12.33 0.51 -2.49
CA VAL A 32 12.13 -0.71 -3.28
C VAL A 32 11.54 -0.38 -4.65
N GLU A 33 11.71 -1.28 -5.60
CA GLU A 33 11.11 -1.14 -6.93
C GLU A 33 9.61 -1.50 -6.92
N PRO A 34 8.79 -0.83 -7.76
CA PRO A 34 9.18 0.13 -8.80
C PRO A 34 9.25 1.59 -8.30
N MET A 35 8.92 1.85 -7.03
CA MET A 35 8.84 3.21 -6.50
C MET A 35 10.18 3.94 -6.60
N ASN A 36 11.28 3.26 -6.31
CA ASN A 36 12.61 3.86 -6.38
C ASN A 36 12.90 4.46 -7.77
N SER A 37 12.73 3.68 -8.83
CA SER A 37 12.99 4.14 -10.21
C SER A 37 11.90 5.09 -10.73
N LEU A 38 10.69 5.06 -10.17
CA LEU A 38 9.60 5.99 -10.51
C LEU A 38 9.56 7.24 -9.62
N ARG A 39 10.56 7.47 -8.77
CA ARG A 39 10.56 8.59 -7.79
C ARG A 39 10.32 9.95 -8.43
N ALA A 40 10.80 10.17 -9.65
CA ALA A 40 10.64 11.43 -10.39
C ALA A 40 9.18 11.79 -10.71
N TYR A 41 8.26 10.82 -10.66
CA TYR A 41 6.83 11.04 -10.90
C TYR A 41 6.09 11.60 -9.68
N PHE A 42 6.75 11.73 -8.53
CA PHE A 42 6.11 12.08 -7.27
C PHE A 42 6.60 13.42 -6.70
N ASN A 43 5.63 14.26 -6.36
CA ASN A 43 5.81 15.27 -5.31
C ASN A 43 5.43 14.66 -3.96
N VAL A 44 6.27 14.84 -2.94
CA VAL A 44 5.98 14.40 -1.57
C VAL A 44 6.02 15.58 -0.62
N TYR A 45 4.91 15.80 0.07
CA TYR A 45 4.77 16.85 1.08
C TYR A 45 4.64 16.21 2.45
N ALA A 46 5.60 16.47 3.34
CA ALA A 46 5.46 16.16 4.75
C ALA A 46 4.71 17.33 5.41
N VAL A 47 3.52 17.05 5.97
CA VAL A 47 2.65 18.06 6.55
C VAL A 47 2.22 17.67 7.96
N ARG A 48 1.94 18.69 8.77
CA ARG A 48 1.37 18.54 10.11
C ARG A 48 0.32 19.60 10.35
N SER A 49 -0.63 19.32 11.23
CA SER A 49 -1.45 20.39 11.81
C SER A 49 -0.59 21.25 12.73
N LYS A 50 -0.83 22.57 12.73
CA LYS A 50 -0.15 23.52 13.63
C LYS A 50 -0.74 23.48 15.04
N GLU A 51 -2.00 23.09 15.17
CA GLU A 51 -2.67 22.99 16.45
C GLU A 51 -2.52 21.57 17.01
N GLN A 52 -2.41 21.46 18.33
CA GLN A 52 -2.53 20.18 19.02
C GLN A 52 -3.97 19.72 18.86
N GLU A 53 -4.25 19.03 17.75
CA GLU A 53 -5.59 18.58 17.45
C GLU A 53 -5.94 17.38 18.35
N THR A 54 -6.52 17.69 19.50
CA THR A 54 -7.05 16.73 20.48
C THR A 54 -7.89 15.65 19.81
N LEU A 55 -8.64 15.99 18.76
CA LEU A 55 -9.51 15.05 18.04
C LEU A 55 -8.76 14.14 17.06
N LEU A 56 -7.70 14.60 16.38
CA LEU A 56 -6.81 13.71 15.61
C LEU A 56 -5.99 12.80 16.55
N ASN A 57 -5.59 13.33 17.70
CA ASN A 57 -4.89 12.55 18.72
C ASN A 57 -5.81 11.52 19.38
N ASN A 58 -7.09 11.84 19.60
CA ASN A 58 -8.07 10.87 20.08
C ASN A 58 -8.38 9.82 19.00
N TYR A 59 -8.52 10.23 17.74
CA TYR A 59 -8.65 9.30 16.62
C TYR A 59 -7.46 8.33 16.56
N ALA A 60 -6.22 8.84 16.72
CA ALA A 60 -5.01 8.00 16.79
C ALA A 60 -5.03 6.97 17.93
N LYS A 61 -5.67 7.27 19.07
CA LYS A 61 -5.80 6.35 20.20
C LYS A 61 -6.80 5.23 19.96
N GLY A 62 -7.80 5.43 19.09
CA GLY A 62 -8.80 4.43 18.74
C GLY A 62 -8.28 3.29 17.87
N PHE A 63 -7.13 3.47 17.21
CA PHE A 63 -6.54 2.44 16.37
C PHE A 63 -6.13 1.20 17.18
N GLY A 64 -6.66 0.04 16.77
CA GLY A 64 -6.32 -1.27 17.36
C GLY A 64 -7.08 -1.61 18.64
N ILE A 65 -8.13 -0.88 19.02
CA ILE A 65 -8.97 -1.19 20.19
C ILE A 65 -10.26 -1.88 19.75
N GLU A 66 -10.35 -3.20 19.97
CA GLU A 66 -11.54 -4.02 19.70
C GLU A 66 -12.75 -3.50 20.50
N GLY A 67 -13.87 -3.24 19.83
CA GLY A 67 -15.12 -2.76 20.45
C GLY A 67 -15.21 -1.26 20.76
N SER A 68 -14.18 -0.46 20.47
CA SER A 68 -14.32 1.01 20.55
C SER A 68 -15.21 1.53 19.41
N LYS A 69 -15.95 2.63 19.61
CA LYS A 69 -16.66 3.31 18.50
C LYS A 69 -15.69 3.80 17.39
N GLU A 70 -14.41 3.91 17.74
CA GLU A 70 -13.28 4.32 16.88
C GLU A 70 -12.56 3.13 16.22
N SER A 71 -13.00 1.89 16.50
CA SER A 71 -12.48 0.66 15.87
C SER A 71 -12.86 0.54 14.39
N LYS A 72 -13.85 1.33 13.94
CA LYS A 72 -14.11 1.58 12.53
C LYS A 72 -13.23 2.76 12.10
N ILE A 73 -12.06 2.43 11.56
CA ILE A 73 -11.00 3.38 11.24
C ILE A 73 -11.36 4.15 9.95
N ASP A 74 -12.50 4.82 9.85
CA ASP A 74 -12.95 5.39 8.56
C ASP A 74 -12.00 6.45 7.98
N PRO A 75 -12.00 6.71 6.66
CA PRO A 75 -11.26 7.82 6.07
C PRO A 75 -11.50 9.13 6.84
N ASN A 76 -10.46 9.66 7.49
CA ASN A 76 -10.63 10.75 8.44
C ASN A 76 -10.80 12.09 7.69
N PRO A 77 -11.94 12.79 7.85
CA PRO A 77 -12.17 14.07 7.17
C PRO A 77 -11.12 15.13 7.48
N ARG A 78 -10.48 15.07 8.66
CA ARG A 78 -9.41 16.00 9.05
C ARG A 78 -8.10 15.69 8.35
N ALA A 79 -7.75 14.41 8.19
CA ALA A 79 -6.60 14.02 7.39
C ALA A 79 -6.77 14.49 5.93
N LEU A 80 -7.99 14.37 5.38
CA LEU A 80 -8.32 14.95 4.07
C LEU A 80 -8.19 16.47 4.06
N ALA A 81 -8.70 17.18 5.08
CA ALA A 81 -8.60 18.64 5.15
C ALA A 81 -7.15 19.13 5.19
N ILE A 82 -6.30 18.49 6.00
CA ILE A 82 -4.86 18.76 6.03
C ILE A 82 -4.24 18.50 4.66
N ALA A 83 -4.53 17.35 4.04
CA ALA A 83 -4.00 17.03 2.71
C ALA A 83 -4.46 18.01 1.64
N SER A 84 -5.72 18.45 1.69
CA SER A 84 -6.32 19.40 0.75
C SER A 84 -5.74 20.81 0.85
N SER A 85 -5.06 21.13 1.96
CA SER A 85 -4.33 22.40 2.12
C SER A 85 -2.98 22.43 1.39
N VAL A 86 -2.49 21.28 0.91
CA VAL A 86 -1.24 21.19 0.16
C VAL A 86 -1.44 21.77 -1.24
N PRO A 87 -0.55 22.69 -1.69
CA PRO A 87 -0.62 23.22 -3.05
C PRO A 87 -0.62 22.12 -4.11
N GLY A 88 -1.61 22.16 -5.00
CA GLY A 88 -1.74 21.19 -6.10
C GLY A 88 -2.37 19.85 -5.71
N PHE A 89 -2.86 19.69 -4.47
CA PHE A 89 -3.65 18.52 -4.08
C PHE A 89 -4.92 18.41 -4.93
N LYS A 90 -5.14 17.21 -5.48
CA LYS A 90 -6.36 16.82 -6.20
C LYS A 90 -6.61 15.33 -5.91
N LYS A 91 -7.86 14.90 -5.80
CA LYS A 91 -8.15 13.48 -5.50
C LYS A 91 -7.61 12.56 -6.58
N GLU A 92 -7.60 13.05 -7.82
CA GLU A 92 -7.21 12.34 -9.04
C GLU A 92 -5.69 12.16 -9.18
N ASN A 93 -4.87 12.69 -8.26
CA ASN A 93 -3.41 12.59 -8.33
C ASN A 93 -2.73 12.39 -6.96
N SER A 94 -3.50 12.17 -5.89
CA SER A 94 -3.00 12.25 -4.53
C SER A 94 -3.21 10.96 -3.74
N MET A 95 -2.27 10.71 -2.84
CA MET A 95 -2.29 9.60 -1.88
C MET A 95 -2.00 10.19 -0.49
N ILE A 96 -2.80 9.83 0.51
CA ILE A 96 -2.66 10.30 1.89
C ILE A 96 -2.02 9.18 2.72
N SER A 97 -0.77 9.38 3.13
CA SER A 97 0.00 8.45 3.97
C SER A 97 0.12 9.01 5.37
N VAL A 98 -0.45 8.32 6.34
CA VAL A 98 -0.59 8.75 7.73
C VAL A 98 0.20 7.82 8.64
N ILE A 99 1.24 8.34 9.29
CA ILE A 99 1.94 7.63 10.36
C ILE A 99 1.20 7.86 11.67
N VAL A 100 0.75 6.79 12.31
CA VAL A 100 -0.03 6.87 13.55
C VAL A 100 0.90 6.59 14.73
N ASN A 101 0.94 7.50 15.71
CA ASN A 101 1.72 7.33 16.93
C ASN A 101 1.10 6.28 17.88
N THR A 102 1.16 5.02 17.48
CA THR A 102 0.70 3.86 18.24
C THR A 102 1.47 2.62 17.81
N LYS A 103 1.38 1.57 18.63
CA LYS A 103 1.91 0.22 18.35
C LYS A 103 0.84 -0.86 18.48
N ASN A 104 -0.43 -0.46 18.64
CA ASN A 104 -1.55 -1.37 18.96
C ASN A 104 -2.20 -1.99 17.71
N PHE A 105 -1.78 -1.58 16.51
CA PHE A 105 -2.16 -2.18 15.24
C PHE A 105 -0.95 -2.12 14.30
N LEU A 106 -1.02 -2.74 13.12
CA LEU A 106 0.05 -2.69 12.12
C LEU A 106 -0.19 -1.59 11.10
N GLY A 107 -1.24 -1.75 10.30
CA GLY A 107 -1.59 -0.83 9.23
C GLY A 107 -3.03 -1.03 8.78
N LEU A 108 -3.53 -0.09 8.00
CA LEU A 108 -4.80 -0.21 7.28
C LEU A 108 -4.84 0.79 6.13
N THR A 109 -5.41 0.38 4.99
CA THR A 109 -5.61 1.28 3.86
C THR A 109 -7.04 1.28 3.33
N TYR A 110 -7.58 2.47 3.11
CA TYR A 110 -8.86 2.67 2.44
C TYR A 110 -8.65 3.01 0.97
N MET A 111 -9.13 2.12 0.11
CA MET A 111 -9.11 2.27 -1.35
C MET A 111 -10.52 2.59 -1.85
N THR A 112 -11.07 3.77 -1.52
CA THR A 112 -12.46 4.12 -1.91
C THR A 112 -12.56 4.81 -3.27
N ASP A 113 -11.43 5.18 -3.87
CA ASP A 113 -11.36 5.98 -5.10
C ASP A 113 -10.31 5.39 -6.07
N PRO A 114 -10.49 5.55 -7.40
CA PRO A 114 -9.52 5.18 -8.43
C PRO A 114 -8.08 5.56 -8.13
N VAL A 115 -7.85 6.74 -7.54
CA VAL A 115 -6.50 7.23 -7.22
C VAL A 115 -6.38 7.47 -5.73
N LEU A 116 -7.27 8.27 -5.14
CA LEU A 116 -7.16 8.65 -3.73
C LEU A 116 -7.27 7.43 -2.81
N ALA A 117 -6.33 7.32 -1.88
CA ALA A 117 -6.40 6.37 -0.79
C ALA A 117 -5.86 6.99 0.50
N TYR A 118 -6.22 6.35 1.62
CA TYR A 118 -5.79 6.71 2.96
C TYR A 118 -5.08 5.51 3.56
N ALA A 119 -3.76 5.57 3.65
CA ALA A 119 -2.95 4.55 4.28
C ALA A 119 -2.57 5.01 5.68
N TYR A 120 -2.85 4.19 6.67
CA TYR A 120 -2.46 4.40 8.06
C TYR A 120 -1.41 3.35 8.41
N SER A 121 -0.24 3.81 8.86
CA SER A 121 0.87 2.94 9.27
C SER A 121 1.23 3.22 10.72
N ALA A 122 1.16 2.20 11.58
CA ALA A 122 1.58 2.31 12.96
C ALA A 122 3.11 2.39 13.08
N LEU A 123 3.58 2.89 14.22
CA LEU A 123 5.01 2.85 14.54
C LEU A 123 5.45 1.42 14.85
N SER A 124 6.67 1.09 14.47
CA SER A 124 7.33 -0.16 14.87
C SER A 124 8.73 0.15 15.41
N SER A 125 9.15 -0.63 16.41
CA SER A 125 10.52 -0.56 16.96
C SER A 125 11.56 -1.14 16.01
N SER A 126 11.14 -1.96 15.04
CA SER A 126 12.01 -2.49 14.00
C SER A 126 11.91 -1.62 12.75
N SER A 127 13.03 -1.05 12.33
CA SER A 127 13.13 -0.24 11.11
C SER A 127 12.68 -1.01 9.87
N THR A 128 13.04 -2.30 9.75
CA THR A 128 12.63 -3.16 8.63
C THR A 128 11.13 -3.40 8.62
N HIS A 129 10.55 -3.69 9.80
CA HIS A 129 9.11 -3.92 9.92
C HIS A 129 8.33 -2.61 9.66
N PHE A 130 8.78 -1.48 10.20
CA PHE A 130 8.16 -0.18 9.95
C PHE A 130 8.17 0.19 8.46
N ARG A 131 9.31 -0.05 7.79
CA ARG A 131 9.41 0.08 6.33
C ARG A 131 8.42 -0.84 5.60
N GLY A 132 8.30 -2.09 6.05
CA GLY A 132 7.36 -3.06 5.51
C GLY A 132 5.92 -2.58 5.58
N ILE A 133 5.48 -2.08 6.75
CA ILE A 133 4.14 -1.52 6.95
C ILE A 133 3.90 -0.34 6.00
N ILE A 134 4.81 0.63 5.92
CA ILE A 134 4.63 1.79 5.03
C ILE A 134 4.51 1.36 3.56
N LEU A 135 5.36 0.42 3.13
CA LEU A 135 5.32 -0.09 1.76
C LEU A 135 4.03 -0.87 1.50
N HIS A 136 3.61 -1.72 2.41
CA HIS A 136 2.38 -2.51 2.30
C HIS A 136 1.15 -1.60 2.17
N GLU A 137 0.99 -0.66 3.09
CA GLU A 137 -0.18 0.21 3.16
C GLU A 137 -0.14 1.31 2.09
N THR A 138 0.92 2.12 2.08
CA THR A 138 0.95 3.30 1.22
C THR A 138 1.21 2.93 -0.24
N VAL A 139 2.14 2.01 -0.48
CA VAL A 139 2.54 1.65 -1.86
C VAL A 139 1.68 0.51 -2.39
N GLY A 140 1.53 -0.57 -1.63
CA GLY A 140 0.82 -1.76 -2.06
C GLY A 140 -0.67 -1.50 -2.27
N HIS A 141 -1.39 -1.24 -1.18
CA HIS A 141 -2.81 -0.89 -1.26
C HIS A 141 -3.02 0.51 -1.85
N GLY A 142 -2.40 1.54 -1.28
CA GLY A 142 -2.73 2.93 -1.60
C GLY A 142 -2.51 3.31 -3.06
N ILE A 143 -1.31 3.01 -3.57
CA ILE A 143 -0.91 3.31 -4.95
C ILE A 143 -1.20 2.13 -5.89
N GLY A 144 -0.75 0.93 -5.54
CA GLY A 144 -0.84 -0.25 -6.42
C GLY A 144 -2.23 -0.88 -6.47
N LYS A 145 -3.14 -0.48 -5.57
CA LYS A 145 -4.47 -1.07 -5.40
C LYS A 145 -4.41 -2.59 -5.25
N LEU A 146 -3.36 -3.09 -4.59
CA LEU A 146 -3.11 -4.50 -4.38
C LEU A 146 -4.00 -5.05 -3.27
N ALA A 147 -4.23 -6.36 -3.30
CA ALA A 147 -4.88 -7.09 -2.22
C ALA A 147 -3.83 -7.72 -1.30
N ASP A 148 -4.25 -8.08 -0.09
CA ASP A 148 -3.45 -8.87 0.83
C ASP A 148 -3.18 -10.27 0.26
N GLU A 149 -1.93 -10.72 0.36
CA GLU A 149 -1.52 -12.07 -0.07
C GLU A 149 -1.45 -13.06 1.10
N TYR A 150 -1.49 -12.58 2.34
CA TYR A 150 -1.59 -13.46 3.51
C TYR A 150 -2.99 -14.02 3.68
N SER A 151 -3.11 -15.00 4.57
CA SER A 151 -4.37 -15.66 4.90
C SER A 151 -4.40 -16.07 6.36
N ILE A 152 -5.10 -15.29 7.19
CA ILE A 152 -5.14 -15.51 8.65
C ILE A 152 -6.34 -16.34 9.12
N LEU A 153 -7.43 -16.40 8.34
CA LEU A 153 -8.66 -17.13 8.66
C LEU A 153 -8.90 -18.27 7.66
N SER A 154 -9.84 -19.17 7.96
CA SER A 154 -10.30 -20.16 6.98
C SER A 154 -11.11 -19.50 5.86
N SER A 155 -12.04 -18.61 6.22
CA SER A 155 -12.86 -17.82 5.32
C SER A 155 -13.39 -16.58 6.02
N CYS A 156 -13.58 -15.49 5.27
CA CYS A 156 -14.26 -14.27 5.70
C CYS A 156 -15.63 -14.09 5.01
N GLY A 157 -16.19 -15.16 4.46
CA GLY A 157 -17.51 -15.17 3.82
C GLY A 157 -17.44 -15.16 2.31
N SER A 158 -18.25 -14.31 1.67
CA SER A 158 -18.28 -14.23 0.20
C SER A 158 -16.98 -13.66 -0.36
N LYS A 159 -16.60 -14.13 -1.55
CA LYS A 159 -15.46 -13.64 -2.34
C LYS A 159 -15.88 -12.65 -3.44
N ASP A 160 -17.17 -12.30 -3.54
CA ASP A 160 -17.71 -11.47 -4.61
C ASP A 160 -16.99 -10.13 -4.73
N TYR A 161 -16.59 -9.54 -3.60
CA TYR A 161 -15.82 -8.30 -3.58
C TYR A 161 -14.49 -8.43 -4.35
N ILE A 162 -13.82 -9.59 -4.34
CA ILE A 162 -12.57 -9.78 -5.10
C ILE A 162 -12.86 -9.70 -6.60
N ALA A 163 -13.98 -10.27 -7.06
CA ALA A 163 -14.39 -10.18 -8.45
C ALA A 163 -14.74 -8.74 -8.84
N GLU A 164 -15.44 -8.01 -7.96
CA GLU A 164 -15.75 -6.58 -8.16
C GLU A 164 -14.48 -5.71 -8.23
N GLU A 165 -13.48 -5.99 -7.41
CA GLU A 165 -12.19 -5.30 -7.44
C GLU A 165 -11.39 -5.64 -8.71
N HIS A 166 -11.43 -6.88 -9.19
CA HIS A 166 -10.83 -7.28 -10.47
C HIS A 166 -11.43 -6.53 -11.65
N MET A 167 -12.74 -6.20 -11.63
CA MET A 167 -13.36 -5.37 -12.67
C MET A 167 -12.79 -3.94 -12.74
N LYS A 168 -12.19 -3.45 -11.65
CA LYS A 168 -11.51 -2.15 -11.57
C LYS A 168 -10.00 -2.27 -11.84
N ASN A 169 -9.51 -3.46 -12.19
CA ASN A 169 -8.09 -3.79 -12.29
C ASN A 169 -7.33 -3.64 -10.95
N TRP A 170 -8.02 -3.82 -9.82
CA TRP A 170 -7.43 -3.84 -8.49
C TRP A 170 -7.24 -5.29 -8.02
N GLY A 171 -6.43 -5.53 -6.99
CA GLY A 171 -6.24 -6.86 -6.42
C GLY A 171 -5.67 -7.90 -7.41
N VAL A 172 -5.01 -7.46 -8.48
CA VAL A 172 -4.50 -8.32 -9.55
C VAL A 172 -3.31 -9.21 -9.13
N ASN A 173 -2.83 -9.06 -7.90
CA ASN A 173 -1.84 -9.93 -7.29
C ASN A 173 -2.45 -11.19 -6.62
N ILE A 174 -3.79 -11.29 -6.56
CA ILE A 174 -4.53 -12.48 -6.16
C ILE A 174 -5.54 -12.92 -7.24
N SER A 175 -6.04 -14.15 -7.15
CA SER A 175 -6.98 -14.72 -8.13
C SER A 175 -8.09 -15.54 -7.48
N LEU A 176 -9.26 -15.59 -8.13
CA LEU A 176 -10.37 -16.50 -7.83
C LEU A 176 -10.34 -17.79 -8.66
N THR A 177 -9.28 -18.00 -9.44
CA THR A 177 -9.05 -19.23 -10.20
C THR A 177 -7.61 -19.70 -10.03
N ASN A 178 -7.38 -21.00 -10.20
CA ASN A 178 -6.05 -21.59 -10.26
C ASN A 178 -5.60 -21.97 -11.68
N ASP A 179 -6.36 -21.57 -12.71
CA ASP A 179 -6.04 -21.83 -14.11
C ASP A 179 -4.85 -20.93 -14.54
N PRO A 180 -3.68 -21.50 -14.90
CA PRO A 180 -2.49 -20.73 -15.27
C PRO A 180 -2.67 -19.85 -16.50
N GLU A 181 -3.71 -20.09 -17.30
CA GLU A 181 -4.05 -19.28 -18.46
C GLU A 181 -4.96 -18.10 -18.11
N LYS A 182 -5.63 -18.13 -16.94
CA LYS A 182 -6.67 -17.16 -16.56
C LYS A 182 -6.37 -16.34 -15.31
N VAL A 183 -5.37 -16.73 -14.51
CA VAL A 183 -4.92 -15.87 -13.40
C VAL A 183 -4.46 -14.50 -13.93
N PRO A 184 -4.63 -13.39 -13.19
CA PRO A 184 -4.28 -12.05 -13.68
C PRO A 184 -2.80 -11.92 -14.08
N TRP A 185 -1.91 -12.75 -13.51
CA TRP A 185 -0.48 -12.78 -13.83
C TRP A 185 -0.10 -13.87 -14.84
N ALA A 186 -1.04 -14.42 -15.62
CA ALA A 186 -0.79 -15.48 -16.60
C ALA A 186 0.32 -15.11 -17.61
N GLY A 187 0.38 -13.83 -18.01
CA GLY A 187 1.45 -13.34 -18.88
C GLY A 187 2.86 -13.54 -18.28
N PHE A 188 2.99 -13.32 -16.97
CA PHE A 188 4.26 -13.54 -16.26
C PHE A 188 4.61 -15.02 -16.12
N LEU A 189 3.63 -15.91 -15.97
CA LEU A 189 3.88 -17.35 -15.91
C LEU A 189 4.48 -17.90 -17.21
N LYS A 190 4.11 -17.30 -18.36
CA LYS A 190 4.59 -17.70 -19.69
C LYS A 190 5.89 -17.03 -20.10
N ASP A 191 6.22 -15.90 -19.48
CA ASP A 191 7.39 -15.11 -19.82
C ASP A 191 8.66 -15.66 -19.16
N LYS A 192 9.55 -16.25 -19.96
CA LYS A 192 10.83 -16.81 -19.51
C LYS A 192 11.72 -15.81 -18.77
N ARG A 193 11.52 -14.50 -18.99
CA ARG A 193 12.26 -13.43 -18.30
C ARG A 193 11.91 -13.35 -16.81
N TYR A 194 10.80 -13.96 -16.38
CA TYR A 194 10.32 -14.03 -14.99
C TYR A 194 10.44 -15.43 -14.36
N ALA A 195 10.96 -16.43 -15.08
CA ALA A 195 11.03 -17.81 -14.61
C ALA A 195 11.81 -18.02 -13.29
N LYS A 196 12.70 -17.08 -12.94
CA LYS A 196 13.50 -17.13 -11.71
C LYS A 196 12.87 -16.37 -10.52
N GLU A 197 11.72 -15.74 -10.70
CA GLU A 197 11.05 -14.96 -9.63
C GLU A 197 10.14 -15.81 -8.74
N GLY A 198 10.09 -17.14 -8.95
CA GLY A 198 9.29 -18.03 -8.11
C GLY A 198 7.79 -17.80 -8.23
N LEU A 199 7.35 -17.28 -9.39
CA LEU A 199 5.94 -17.10 -9.69
C LEU A 199 5.23 -18.44 -9.81
N GLY A 200 4.01 -18.50 -9.31
CA GLY A 200 3.18 -19.69 -9.33
C GLY A 200 1.74 -19.34 -8.99
N ILE A 201 1.01 -20.34 -8.53
CA ILE A 201 -0.41 -20.23 -8.15
C ILE A 201 -0.54 -20.90 -6.80
N PHE A 202 -0.37 -20.12 -5.74
CA PHE A 202 -0.31 -20.62 -4.37
C PHE A 202 -1.63 -20.34 -3.68
N GLU A 203 -2.30 -21.38 -3.19
CA GLU A 203 -3.59 -21.21 -2.51
C GLU A 203 -3.41 -20.50 -1.17
N GLY A 204 -4.38 -19.65 -0.85
CA GLY A 204 -4.37 -18.71 0.26
C GLY A 204 -4.12 -17.28 -0.21
N GLY A 205 -4.96 -16.34 0.24
CA GLY A 205 -4.83 -14.91 -0.02
C GLY A 205 -6.06 -14.12 0.40
N GLY A 206 -6.13 -12.86 -0.02
CA GLY A 206 -7.24 -11.96 0.30
C GLY A 206 -7.33 -11.61 1.78
N GLY A 207 -6.23 -11.74 2.53
CA GLY A 207 -6.13 -11.48 3.96
C GLY A 207 -6.71 -12.58 4.85
N CYS A 208 -7.77 -13.27 4.40
CA CYS A 208 -8.58 -14.15 5.24
C CYS A 208 -9.09 -15.46 4.60
N PHE A 209 -8.70 -15.79 3.37
CA PHE A 209 -9.13 -17.04 2.72
C PHE A 209 -7.98 -18.04 2.62
N LYS A 210 -8.09 -19.20 3.27
CA LYS A 210 -7.12 -20.29 3.11
C LYS A 210 -7.31 -21.06 1.81
N GLU A 211 -8.53 -21.04 1.27
CA GLU A 211 -8.95 -21.81 0.11
C GLU A 211 -9.75 -20.95 -0.87
N GLY A 212 -9.67 -21.27 -2.16
CA GLY A 212 -10.43 -20.60 -3.22
C GLY A 212 -9.96 -19.18 -3.56
N VAL A 213 -8.81 -18.76 -3.04
CA VAL A 213 -8.08 -17.56 -3.46
C VAL A 213 -6.62 -17.96 -3.63
N TRP A 214 -5.97 -17.51 -4.71
CA TRP A 214 -4.58 -17.81 -5.00
C TRP A 214 -3.74 -16.55 -5.10
N ARG A 215 -2.47 -16.63 -4.72
CA ARG A 215 -1.47 -15.56 -4.85
C ARG A 215 -0.35 -15.96 -5.80
N SER A 216 0.33 -14.95 -6.34
CA SER A 216 1.36 -15.13 -7.37
C SER A 216 2.72 -15.64 -6.87
N THR A 217 3.03 -15.45 -5.58
CA THR A 217 4.30 -15.87 -4.94
C THR A 217 4.07 -16.40 -3.54
N ARG A 218 5.00 -17.22 -3.01
CA ARG A 218 4.92 -17.68 -1.62
C ARG A 218 4.99 -16.53 -0.60
N GLY A 219 5.75 -15.48 -0.92
CA GLY A 219 5.78 -14.27 -0.11
C GLY A 219 6.19 -13.04 -0.93
N SER A 220 5.76 -11.90 -0.43
CA SER A 220 6.01 -10.56 -0.96
C SER A 220 5.74 -9.54 0.15
N ILE A 221 5.92 -8.25 -0.13
CA ILE A 221 5.47 -7.18 0.78
C ILE A 221 3.96 -7.31 1.12
N MET A 222 3.13 -7.79 0.18
CA MET A 222 1.69 -7.99 0.42
C MET A 222 1.39 -9.27 1.23
N GLY A 223 2.38 -10.14 1.44
CA GLY A 223 2.24 -11.39 2.18
C GLY A 223 2.44 -11.28 3.68
N GLY A 224 2.71 -10.08 4.22
CA GLY A 224 2.88 -9.85 5.66
C GLY A 224 4.12 -10.49 6.29
N GLU A 225 5.04 -11.05 5.50
CA GLU A 225 6.29 -11.62 6.02
C GLU A 225 7.39 -10.55 6.13
N ASP A 226 7.81 -10.25 7.36
CA ASP A 226 8.82 -9.23 7.71
C ASP A 226 10.18 -9.34 6.98
N LYS A 227 10.46 -10.51 6.38
CA LYS A 227 11.75 -10.81 5.74
C LYS A 227 11.78 -10.51 4.26
N LEU A 228 10.63 -10.37 3.60
CA LEU A 228 10.54 -10.16 2.15
C LEU A 228 10.23 -8.70 1.84
N VAL A 229 11.27 -7.95 1.49
CA VAL A 229 11.20 -6.51 1.22
C VAL A 229 11.07 -6.22 -0.27
N ARG A 230 10.31 -7.05 -1.02
CA ARG A 230 10.13 -6.90 -2.47
C ARG A 230 8.67 -7.15 -2.86
N PHE A 231 8.16 -6.34 -3.78
CA PHE A 231 6.93 -6.64 -4.49
C PHE A 231 7.20 -7.73 -5.55
N ASN A 232 6.30 -8.71 -5.67
CA ASN A 232 6.35 -9.68 -6.77
C ASN A 232 6.07 -9.02 -8.13
N ALA A 233 6.39 -9.70 -9.23
CA ALA A 233 6.24 -9.14 -10.57
C ALA A 233 4.85 -8.54 -10.88
N PRO A 234 3.71 -9.22 -10.60
CA PRO A 234 2.40 -8.60 -10.84
C PRO A 234 2.14 -7.40 -9.94
N SER A 235 2.62 -7.40 -8.70
CA SER A 235 2.53 -6.23 -7.82
C SER A 235 3.34 -5.04 -8.37
N ARG A 236 4.58 -5.27 -8.84
CA ARG A 236 5.40 -4.21 -9.46
C ARG A 236 4.73 -3.65 -10.72
N ARG A 237 4.09 -4.52 -11.52
CA ARG A 237 3.33 -4.12 -12.70
C ARG A 237 2.14 -3.25 -12.37
N ALA A 238 1.33 -3.64 -11.39
CA ALA A 238 0.17 -2.87 -10.97
C ALA A 238 0.56 -1.48 -10.45
N ILE A 239 1.62 -1.39 -9.63
CA ILE A 239 2.16 -0.11 -9.14
C ILE A 239 2.65 0.75 -10.32
N TYR A 240 3.43 0.17 -11.24
CA TYR A 240 3.92 0.87 -12.43
C TYR A 240 2.77 1.41 -13.29
N ASP A 241 1.81 0.55 -13.65
CA ASP A 241 0.66 0.92 -14.47
C ASP A 241 -0.15 2.04 -13.84
N HIS A 242 -0.41 1.93 -12.54
CA HIS A 242 -1.15 2.95 -11.81
C HIS A 242 -0.44 4.31 -11.86
N ILE A 243 0.87 4.35 -11.61
CA ILE A 243 1.66 5.57 -11.63
C ILE A 243 1.66 6.20 -13.02
N ILE A 244 1.89 5.40 -14.07
CA ILE A 244 1.90 5.93 -15.45
C ILE A 244 0.51 6.41 -15.86
N GLN A 245 -0.55 5.67 -15.51
CA GLN A 245 -1.93 6.08 -15.82
C GLN A 245 -2.29 7.41 -15.15
N VAL A 246 -1.97 7.58 -13.86
CA VAL A 246 -2.27 8.81 -13.11
C VAL A 246 -1.46 10.00 -13.64
N THR A 247 -0.20 9.80 -14.00
CA THR A 247 0.71 10.90 -14.34
C THR A 247 0.73 11.27 -15.81
N THR A 248 0.33 10.35 -16.70
CA THR A 248 0.40 10.54 -18.16
C THR A 248 -0.95 10.33 -18.86
N GLY A 249 -1.95 9.76 -18.18
CA GLY A 249 -3.23 9.38 -18.78
C GLY A 249 -3.17 8.15 -19.69
N ARG A 250 -1.98 7.56 -19.90
CA ARG A 250 -1.79 6.38 -20.76
C ARG A 250 -1.79 5.09 -19.96
N THR A 251 -2.35 4.04 -20.57
CA THR A 251 -2.19 2.67 -20.11
C THR A 251 -0.95 2.04 -20.75
N PRO A 252 0.07 1.63 -19.97
CA PRO A 252 1.27 1.00 -20.53
C PRO A 252 0.99 -0.39 -21.09
N THR A 253 1.71 -0.77 -22.13
CA THR A 253 1.72 -2.14 -22.65
C THR A 253 2.51 -3.08 -21.74
N PHE A 254 2.23 -4.39 -21.81
CA PHE A 254 3.00 -5.42 -21.07
C PHE A 254 4.51 -5.26 -21.29
N GLU A 255 4.93 -5.12 -22.55
CA GLU A 255 6.35 -5.05 -22.90
C GLU A 255 7.03 -3.77 -22.41
N GLU A 256 6.36 -2.60 -22.40
CA GLU A 256 6.91 -1.38 -21.80
C GLU A 256 7.26 -1.58 -20.31
N PHE A 257 6.39 -2.26 -19.55
CA PHE A 257 6.72 -2.61 -18.17
C PHE A 257 7.85 -3.61 -18.10
N VAL A 258 7.87 -4.66 -18.93
CA VAL A 258 8.93 -5.67 -18.82
C VAL A 258 10.29 -5.04 -19.10
N GLN A 259 10.40 -4.14 -20.09
CA GLN A 259 11.64 -3.40 -20.33
C GLN A 259 12.03 -2.53 -19.13
N PHE A 260 11.06 -1.80 -18.55
CA PHE A 260 11.28 -1.02 -17.33
C PHE A 260 11.73 -1.91 -16.16
N ASP A 261 11.01 -2.99 -15.87
CA ASP A 261 11.25 -3.85 -14.72
C ASP A 261 12.60 -4.57 -14.83
N LEU A 262 12.96 -5.08 -16.01
CA LEU A 262 14.27 -5.71 -16.23
C LEU A 262 15.45 -4.77 -16.02
N ALA A 263 15.29 -3.49 -16.36
CA ALA A 263 16.33 -2.49 -16.17
C ALA A 263 16.58 -2.18 -14.69
N HIS A 264 15.55 -2.32 -13.83
CA HIS A 264 15.58 -1.78 -12.47
C HIS A 264 15.44 -2.81 -11.33
N ARG A 265 14.82 -3.98 -11.54
CA ARG A 265 14.41 -4.95 -10.50
C ARG A 265 15.54 -5.62 -9.68
N LYS A 266 16.78 -5.16 -9.81
CA LYS A 266 17.96 -5.76 -9.17
C LYS A 266 17.90 -5.62 -7.65
#